data_AF-A0AAW0RYH7-F1
#
_entry.id   AF-A0AAW0RYH7-F1
#
_cell.length_a   1.000
_cell.length_b   1.000
_cell.length_c   1.000
_cell.angle_alpha   90.00
_cell.angle_beta   90.00
_cell.angle_gamma   90.00
#
_symmetry.space_group_name_H-M   'P 1'
#
loop_
_entity.id
_entity.type
_entity.pdbx_description
1 polymer ?
#
loop_
_entity_poly.entity_id
_entity_poly.type
_entity_poly.pdbx_seq_one_letter_code
_entity_poly.pdbx_strand_id
1 'polypeptide(L)'
;GRIPETTLECIRILRRILPGSKISVEVEKPGRQGLRALAAEADVVFYSKVWAEIHCPVEQQPDEITVVDSVGAGDTFIAGMLYGLTTGGREAKSWDARRCVRFAVDLATLKVQREGFAGLGHDVVPFCTPRSAAL
;
A
#
# COMPACT_ATOMS: atom_id res chain seq x y z
N GLY A 1 5.14 -12.93 3.39
CA GLY A 1 5.93 -13.90 4.18
C GLY A 1 7.21 -14.25 3.44
N ARG A 2 8.26 -14.70 4.14
CA ARG A 2 9.54 -15.03 3.49
C ARG A 2 9.45 -16.23 2.53
N ILE A 3 8.40 -17.06 2.59
CA ILE A 3 8.21 -18.24 1.74
C ILE A 3 6.87 -18.10 1.00
N PRO A 4 6.87 -17.97 -0.33
CA PRO A 4 5.66 -17.77 -1.13
C PRO A 4 4.64 -18.91 -1.00
N GLU A 5 5.11 -20.16 -0.99
CA GLU A 5 4.27 -21.36 -0.93
C GLU A 5 3.50 -21.42 0.40
N THR A 6 4.19 -21.20 1.52
CA THR A 6 3.57 -21.10 2.84
C THR A 6 2.57 -19.95 2.89
N THR A 7 2.89 -18.81 2.28
CA THR A 7 1.97 -17.66 2.27
C THR A 7 0.71 -17.99 1.47
N LEU A 8 0.84 -18.68 0.33
CA LEU A 8 -0.29 -19.11 -0.50
C LEU A 8 -1.20 -20.10 0.24
N GLU A 9 -0.63 -21.05 0.98
CA GLU A 9 -1.40 -21.96 1.83
C GLU A 9 -2.19 -21.20 2.90
N CYS A 10 -1.56 -20.23 3.57
CA CYS A 10 -2.24 -19.36 4.53
C CYS A 10 -3.42 -18.62 3.88
N ILE A 11 -3.25 -18.06 2.68
CA ILE A 11 -4.33 -17.38 1.96
C ILE A 11 -5.49 -18.33 1.68
N ARG A 12 -5.22 -19.56 1.22
CA ARG A 12 -6.26 -20.56 0.96
C ARG A 12 -7.01 -20.97 2.22
N ILE A 13 -6.32 -21.08 3.35
CA ILE A 13 -6.94 -21.33 4.65
C ILE A 13 -7.84 -20.15 5.01
N LEU A 14 -7.33 -18.91 4.94
CA LEU A 14 -8.10 -17.69 5.24
C LEU A 14 -9.37 -17.60 4.38
N ARG A 15 -9.30 -17.91 3.09
CA ARG A 15 -10.49 -17.93 2.21
C ARG A 15 -11.54 -18.95 2.64
N ARG A 16 -11.14 -20.09 3.22
CA ARG A 16 -12.08 -21.10 3.73
C ARG A 16 -12.73 -20.66 5.03
N ILE A 17 -11.97 -20.06 5.94
CA ILE A 17 -12.47 -19.70 7.28
C ILE A 17 -13.14 -18.31 7.32
N LEU A 18 -12.76 -17.43 6.40
CA LEU A 18 -13.23 -16.03 6.29
C LEU A 18 -13.45 -15.67 4.81
N PRO A 19 -14.47 -16.24 4.13
CA PRO A 19 -14.67 -16.08 2.70
C PRO A 19 -14.86 -14.62 2.22
N GLY A 20 -15.24 -13.70 3.12
CA GLY A 20 -15.38 -12.28 2.83
C GLY A 20 -14.12 -11.41 3.08
N SER A 21 -13.04 -11.96 3.65
CA SER A 21 -11.87 -11.16 4.00
C SER A 21 -11.14 -10.62 2.77
N LYS A 22 -10.68 -9.37 2.83
CA LYS A 22 -9.75 -8.81 1.84
C LYS A 22 -8.33 -9.19 2.18
N ILE A 23 -7.63 -9.76 1.20
CA ILE A 23 -6.26 -10.24 1.35
C ILE A 23 -5.36 -9.41 0.44
N SER A 24 -4.32 -8.81 1.02
CA SER A 24 -3.26 -8.16 0.26
C SER A 24 -1.96 -8.97 0.33
N VAL A 25 -1.14 -8.84 -0.71
CA VAL A 25 0.22 -9.41 -0.74
C VAL A 25 1.22 -8.40 -1.29
N GLU A 26 2.44 -8.46 -0.79
CA GLU A 26 3.58 -7.70 -1.31
C GLU A 26 4.54 -8.63 -2.05
N VAL A 27 4.97 -8.21 -3.23
CA VAL A 27 5.85 -8.97 -4.13
C VAL A 27 7.09 -8.15 -4.46
N GLU A 28 8.19 -8.47 -3.77
CA GLU A 28 9.44 -7.73 -3.87
C GLU A 28 10.29 -8.09 -5.11
N LYS A 29 10.95 -9.25 -5.13
CA LYS A 29 11.96 -9.55 -6.16
C LYS A 29 11.36 -10.35 -7.33
N PRO A 30 11.48 -9.89 -8.58
CA PRO A 30 11.10 -10.70 -9.74
C PRO A 30 12.00 -11.94 -9.86
N GLY A 31 11.48 -13.00 -10.51
CA GLY A 31 12.21 -14.25 -10.71
C GLY A 31 12.13 -15.26 -9.56
N ARG A 32 11.52 -14.89 -8.42
CA ARG A 32 11.26 -15.85 -7.35
C ARG A 32 10.05 -16.72 -7.67
N GLN A 33 10.23 -18.04 -7.61
CA GLN A 33 9.16 -19.03 -7.82
C GLN A 33 8.00 -18.80 -6.82
N GLY A 34 6.77 -19.06 -7.25
CA GLY A 34 5.57 -18.96 -6.41
C GLY A 34 4.93 -17.56 -6.33
N LEU A 35 5.65 -16.47 -6.62
CA LEU A 35 5.11 -15.11 -6.49
C LEU A 35 3.93 -14.81 -7.42
N ARG A 36 3.92 -15.35 -8.65
CA ARG A 36 2.80 -15.15 -9.59
C ARG A 36 1.52 -15.81 -9.10
N ALA A 37 1.61 -17.03 -8.58
CA ALA A 37 0.47 -17.73 -8.00
C ALA A 37 -0.05 -17.00 -6.75
N LEU A 38 0.87 -16.50 -5.92
CA LEU A 38 0.54 -15.69 -4.75
C LEU A 38 -0.23 -14.41 -5.12
N ALA A 39 0.26 -13.68 -6.13
CA ALA A 39 -0.38 -12.45 -6.61
C ALA A 39 -1.80 -12.71 -7.18
N ALA A 40 -1.99 -13.83 -7.88
CA ALA A 40 -3.28 -14.17 -8.48
C ALA A 40 -4.40 -14.48 -7.44
N GLU A 41 -4.04 -14.83 -6.21
CA GLU A 41 -4.99 -15.25 -5.16
C GLU A 41 -5.37 -14.09 -4.20
N ALA A 42 -4.64 -12.96 -4.29
CA ALA A 42 -4.87 -11.78 -3.47
C ALA A 42 -5.93 -10.84 -4.09
N ASP A 43 -6.66 -10.11 -3.25
CA ASP A 43 -7.55 -9.02 -3.70
C ASP A 43 -6.75 -7.78 -4.12
N VAL A 44 -5.60 -7.54 -3.48
CA VAL A 44 -4.74 -6.38 -3.72
C VAL A 44 -3.27 -6.83 -3.73
N VAL A 45 -2.52 -6.42 -4.75
CA VAL A 45 -1.10 -6.78 -4.89
C VAL A 45 -0.25 -5.51 -4.91
N PHE A 46 0.75 -5.46 -4.03
CA PHE A 46 1.77 -4.42 -4.00
C PHE A 46 3.03 -4.95 -4.69
N TYR A 47 3.31 -4.44 -5.89
CA TYR A 47 4.52 -4.75 -6.64
C TYR A 47 5.65 -3.80 -6.23
N SER A 48 6.85 -4.35 -6.08
CA SER A 48 8.04 -3.51 -5.97
C SER A 48 8.26 -2.68 -7.24
N LYS A 49 9.08 -1.64 -7.10
CA LYS A 49 9.55 -0.83 -8.22
C LYS A 49 10.08 -1.68 -9.37
N VAL A 50 10.93 -2.68 -9.09
CA VAL A 50 11.52 -3.53 -10.12
C VAL A 50 10.46 -4.35 -10.86
N TRP A 51 9.45 -4.87 -10.15
CA TRP A 51 8.33 -5.55 -10.80
C TRP A 51 7.48 -4.61 -11.66
N ALA A 52 7.21 -3.41 -11.15
CA ALA A 52 6.43 -2.39 -11.84
C ALA A 52 7.14 -1.92 -13.11
N GLU A 53 8.41 -1.55 -13.04
CA GLU A 53 9.20 -1.04 -14.18
C GLU A 53 9.29 -2.05 -15.34
N ILE A 54 9.33 -3.35 -15.06
CA ILE A 54 9.34 -4.40 -16.09
C ILE A 54 8.03 -4.42 -16.90
N HIS A 55 6.89 -4.12 -16.26
CA HIS A 55 5.55 -4.29 -16.85
C HIS A 55 4.84 -2.97 -17.16
N CYS A 56 5.30 -1.87 -16.57
CA CYS A 56 4.78 -0.52 -16.69
C CYS A 56 5.96 0.47 -16.64
N PRO A 57 6.31 1.12 -17.75
CA PRO A 57 7.27 2.22 -17.72
C PRO A 57 6.76 3.29 -16.75
N VAL A 58 7.55 3.61 -15.73
CA VAL A 58 7.20 4.65 -14.77
C VAL A 58 7.48 6.01 -15.40
N GLU A 59 6.47 6.86 -15.47
CA GLU A 59 6.64 8.27 -15.83
C GLU A 59 7.39 8.95 -14.67
N GLN A 60 8.62 9.42 -14.94
CA GLN A 60 9.40 10.10 -13.91
C GLN A 60 8.80 11.48 -13.65
N GLN A 61 8.32 11.71 -12.43
CA GLN A 61 7.95 13.06 -12.01
C GLN A 61 9.23 13.89 -11.78
N PRO A 62 9.25 15.18 -12.17
CA PRO A 62 10.46 16.02 -12.09
C PRO A 62 10.86 16.40 -10.66
N ASP A 63 9.96 16.25 -9.68
CA ASP A 63 10.22 16.65 -8.30
C ASP A 63 10.90 15.51 -7.55
N GLU A 64 12.20 15.68 -7.32
CA GLU A 64 13.02 14.75 -6.55
C GLU A 64 12.53 14.71 -5.09
N ILE A 65 11.87 13.61 -4.70
CA ILE A 65 11.50 13.36 -3.31
C ILE A 65 12.78 13.07 -2.53
N THR A 66 13.14 13.94 -1.57
CA THR A 66 14.27 13.71 -0.67
C THR A 66 13.95 12.55 0.29
N VAL A 67 14.56 11.38 0.05
CA VAL A 67 14.45 10.23 0.94
C VAL A 67 15.47 10.34 2.07
N VAL A 68 14.99 10.45 3.30
CA VAL A 68 15.80 10.48 4.54
C VAL A 68 15.89 9.08 5.15
N ASP A 69 14.76 8.41 5.37
CA ASP A 69 14.70 7.08 5.99
C ASP A 69 13.50 6.26 5.51
N SER A 70 13.79 5.15 4.82
CA SER A 70 12.77 4.23 4.27
C SER A 70 12.24 3.21 5.28
N VAL A 71 12.83 3.09 6.46
CA VAL A 71 12.39 2.12 7.48
C VAL A 71 10.97 2.46 7.91
N GLY A 72 10.09 1.46 7.88
CA GLY A 72 8.68 1.60 8.25
C GLY A 72 7.77 2.17 7.16
N ALA A 73 8.28 2.55 5.98
CA ALA A 73 7.45 3.08 4.89
C ALA A 73 6.35 2.09 4.45
N GLY A 74 6.67 0.79 4.41
CA GLY A 74 5.70 -0.27 4.12
C GLY A 74 4.60 -0.37 5.19
N ASP A 75 4.97 -0.36 6.47
CA ASP A 75 4.01 -0.39 7.58
C ASP A 75 3.11 0.86 7.57
N THR A 76 3.70 2.03 7.29
CA THR A 76 2.99 3.29 7.12
C THR A 76 1.99 3.23 5.96
N PHE A 77 2.40 2.67 4.82
CA PHE A 77 1.52 2.48 3.68
C PHE A 77 0.34 1.57 4.04
N ILE A 78 0.60 0.43 4.69
CA ILE A 78 -0.45 -0.50 5.13
C ILE A 78 -1.40 0.17 6.14
N ALA A 79 -0.87 0.95 7.08
CA ALA A 79 -1.68 1.73 8.02
C ALA A 79 -2.62 2.71 7.28
N GLY A 80 -2.14 3.38 6.23
CA GLY A 80 -2.95 4.25 5.38
C GLY A 80 -4.06 3.51 4.62
N MET A 81 -3.76 2.33 4.08
CA MET A 81 -4.75 1.47 3.43
C MET A 81 -5.84 1.04 4.40
N LEU A 82 -5.45 0.55 5.59
CA LEU A 82 -6.39 0.14 6.63
C LEU A 82 -7.26 1.31 7.07
N TYR A 83 -6.66 2.48 7.33
CA TYR A 83 -7.38 3.69 7.70
C TYR A 83 -8.51 4.04 6.71
N GLY A 84 -8.22 4.04 5.41
CA GLY A 84 -9.20 4.34 4.36
C GLY A 84 -10.30 3.28 4.25
N LEU A 85 -9.93 2.00 4.38
CA LEU A 85 -10.86 0.87 4.27
C LEU A 85 -11.79 0.75 5.48
N THR A 86 -11.31 0.99 6.70
CA THR A 86 -12.07 0.74 7.94
C THR A 86 -12.76 1.98 8.49
N THR A 87 -12.21 3.17 8.23
CA THR A 87 -12.54 4.38 8.99
C THR A 87 -12.97 5.55 8.12
N GLY A 88 -12.53 5.57 6.85
CA GLY A 88 -13.01 6.50 5.82
C GLY A 88 -13.05 7.98 6.22
N GLY A 89 -12.26 8.42 7.19
CA GLY A 89 -12.26 9.79 7.71
C GLY A 89 -13.66 10.32 8.05
N ARG A 90 -14.32 9.82 9.11
CA ARG A 90 -15.64 10.31 9.59
C ARG A 90 -16.82 10.19 8.60
N GLU A 91 -16.61 9.70 7.37
CA GLU A 91 -17.68 9.52 6.37
C GLU A 91 -18.42 8.19 6.58
N ALA A 92 -19.72 8.16 6.30
CA ALA A 92 -20.58 6.99 6.50
C ALA A 92 -20.27 5.81 5.55
N LYS A 93 -19.37 6.00 4.57
CA LYS A 93 -18.99 5.01 3.57
C LYS A 93 -17.46 4.86 3.54
N SER A 94 -16.99 3.61 3.52
CA SER A 94 -15.58 3.28 3.32
C SER A 94 -15.05 3.92 2.03
N TRP A 95 -13.79 4.35 2.02
CA TRP A 95 -13.15 4.88 0.83
C TRP A 95 -13.05 3.81 -0.26
N ASP A 96 -13.08 4.24 -1.53
CA ASP A 96 -12.77 3.34 -2.63
C ASP A 96 -11.26 3.01 -2.65
N ALA A 97 -10.90 1.93 -3.35
CA ALA A 97 -9.51 1.47 -3.40
C ALA A 97 -8.55 2.55 -3.91
N ARG A 98 -9.00 3.41 -4.83
CA ARG A 98 -8.18 4.48 -5.40
C ARG A 98 -7.84 5.55 -4.35
N ARG A 99 -8.82 5.96 -3.55
CA ARG A 99 -8.63 6.93 -2.45
C ARG A 99 -7.77 6.33 -1.34
N CYS A 100 -7.97 5.06 -0.99
CA CYS A 100 -7.11 4.35 -0.03
C CYS A 100 -5.65 4.32 -0.49
N VAL A 101 -5.39 3.90 -1.73
CA VAL A 101 -4.03 3.80 -2.27
C VAL A 101 -3.38 5.19 -2.33
N ARG A 102 -4.09 6.20 -2.80
CA ARG A 102 -3.56 7.57 -2.85
C ARG A 102 -3.12 8.05 -1.46
N PHE A 103 -4.00 7.93 -0.47
CA PHE A 103 -3.68 8.34 0.89
C PHE A 103 -2.51 7.55 1.49
N ALA A 104 -2.48 6.24 1.27
CA ALA A 104 -1.39 5.37 1.72
C ALA A 104 -0.04 5.76 1.08
N VAL A 105 -0.02 6.10 -0.20
CA VAL A 105 1.17 6.62 -0.90
C VAL A 105 1.60 7.97 -0.31
N ASP A 106 0.68 8.90 -0.12
CA ASP A 106 0.99 10.23 0.44
C ASP A 106 1.58 10.12 1.85
N LEU A 107 0.95 9.28 2.69
CA LEU A 107 1.39 9.02 4.06
C LEU A 107 2.77 8.34 4.10
N ALA A 108 3.02 7.34 3.24
CA ALA A 108 4.33 6.70 3.14
C ALA A 108 5.40 7.64 2.58
N THR A 109 5.03 8.53 1.66
CA THR A 109 5.92 9.57 1.10
C THR A 109 6.36 10.54 2.19
N LEU A 110 5.44 10.98 3.06
CA LEU A 110 5.80 11.81 4.22
C LEU A 110 6.70 11.06 5.21
N LYS A 111 6.52 9.74 5.37
CA LYS A 111 7.40 8.93 6.23
C LYS A 111 8.81 8.84 5.67
N VAL A 112 8.99 8.61 4.37
CA VAL A 112 10.35 8.45 3.82
C VAL A 112 11.18 9.73 3.89
N GLN A 113 10.54 10.89 4.00
CA GLN A 113 11.17 12.20 4.11
C GLN A 113 11.64 12.56 5.53
N ARG A 114 11.57 11.64 6.51
CA ARG A 114 11.95 11.89 7.92
C ARG A 114 12.45 10.65 8.65
N GLU A 115 13.28 10.85 9.68
CA GLU A 115 13.62 9.80 10.65
C GLU A 115 12.46 9.55 11.62
N GLY A 116 12.15 8.27 11.88
CA GLY A 116 11.07 7.89 12.79
C GLY A 116 9.67 8.37 12.36
N PHE A 117 8.74 8.50 13.32
CA PHE A 117 7.31 8.75 13.05
C PHE A 117 6.77 10.06 13.66
N ALA A 118 7.62 10.87 14.28
CA ALA A 118 7.18 12.09 14.95
C ALA A 118 6.49 13.08 13.99
N GLY A 119 5.35 13.63 14.41
CA GLY A 119 4.56 14.59 13.63
C GLY A 119 3.81 14.01 12.41
N LEU A 120 4.04 12.75 12.05
CA LEU A 120 3.51 12.15 10.81
C LEU A 120 1.98 12.21 10.74
N GLY A 121 1.30 11.89 11.85
CA GLY A 121 -0.17 11.92 11.92
C GLY A 121 -0.77 13.34 11.82
N HIS A 122 -0.02 14.37 12.19
CA HIS A 122 -0.45 15.76 12.04
C HIS A 122 -0.30 16.20 10.57
N ASP A 123 0.83 15.86 9.94
CA ASP A 123 1.16 16.30 8.59
C ASP A 123 0.34 15.59 7.50
N VAL A 124 -0.23 14.41 7.81
CA VAL A 124 -1.10 13.68 6.88
C VAL A 124 -2.53 14.24 6.81
N VAL A 125 -2.95 15.07 7.78
CA VAL A 125 -4.33 15.59 7.87
C VAL A 125 -4.82 16.26 6.57
N PRO A 126 -4.03 17.08 5.86
CA PRO A 126 -4.46 17.70 4.60
C PRO A 126 -4.78 16.71 3.47
N PHE A 127 -4.24 15.48 3.53
CA PHE A 127 -4.47 14.42 2.54
C PHE A 127 -5.74 13.60 2.84
N CYS A 128 -6.31 13.74 4.04
CA CYS A 128 -7.57 13.09 4.41
C CYS A 128 -8.80 13.75 3.76
N THR A 129 -8.74 15.06 3.52
CA THR A 129 -9.82 15.82 2.88
C THR A 129 -9.71 15.76 1.36
N PRO A 130 -10.84 15.68 0.62
CA PRO A 130 -10.81 15.84 -0.82
C PRO A 130 -10.10 17.14 -1.16
N ARG A 131 -9.08 17.10 -2.03
CA ARG A 131 -8.59 18.33 -2.67
C ARG A 131 -9.78 18.90 -3.43
N SER A 132 -10.32 20.04 -2.99
CA SER A 132 -11.23 20.81 -3.84
C SER A 132 -10.51 20.99 -5.17
N ALA A 133 -11.15 20.55 -6.25
CA ALA A 133 -10.72 20.92 -7.58
C ALA A 133 -10.67 22.45 -7.62
N ALA A 134 -9.47 23.01 -7.69
CA ALA A 134 -9.33 24.41 -8.05
C ALA A 134 -9.98 24.56 -9.44
N LEU A 135 -11.03 25.40 -9.49
CA LEU A 135 -11.71 25.83 -10.71
C LEU A 135 -10.76 26.68 -11.57
#